data_AF-A0A6B3H1D7-F1
#
_entry.id   AF-A0A6B3H1D7-F1
#
_cell.length_a   1.000
_cell.length_b   1.000
_cell.length_c   1.000
_cell.angle_alpha   90.00
_cell.angle_beta   90.00
_cell.angle_gamma   90.00
#
_symmetry.space_group_name_H-M   'P 1'
#
loop_
_entity.id
_entity.type
_entity.pdbx_description
1 polymer ?
#
loop_
_entity_poly.entity_id
_entity_poly.type
_entity_poly.pdbx_seq_one_letter_code
_entity_poly.pdbx_strand_id
1 'polypeptide(L)'
;DKHVIYVWIDALLNYATAVGYGANQEKFDGTFPADVHLIGKDILRFHTVIWPAMLMAQGLPLPGKVVANGWLMVGGEKMSKS
;
A
#
# COMPACT_ATOMS: atom_id res chain seq x y z
N ASP A 1 21.00 -14.31 9.81
CA ASP A 1 19.62 -14.75 10.15
C ASP A 1 19.07 -14.24 11.49
N LYS A 2 19.36 -12.99 11.92
CA LYS A 2 18.74 -12.40 13.12
C LYS A 2 17.75 -11.28 12.81
N HIS A 3 17.57 -10.94 11.55
CA HIS A 3 16.71 -9.84 11.11
C HIS A 3 15.58 -10.40 10.25
N VAL A 4 14.38 -9.93 10.55
CA VAL A 4 13.18 -10.13 9.75
C VAL A 4 12.63 -8.77 9.36
N ILE A 5 12.07 -8.67 8.16
CA ILE A 5 11.46 -7.42 7.70
C ILE A 5 10.16 -7.22 8.49
N TYR A 6 9.93 -6.00 8.96
CA TYR A 6 8.66 -5.65 9.59
C TYR A 6 7.53 -5.78 8.56
N VAL A 7 6.45 -6.48 8.95
CA VAL A 7 5.38 -6.91 8.03
C VAL A 7 4.81 -5.78 7.16
N TRP A 8 4.73 -4.54 7.65
CA TRP A 8 4.18 -3.44 6.85
C TRP A 8 5.11 -2.98 5.72
N ILE A 9 6.42 -3.14 5.87
CA ILE A 9 7.37 -2.82 4.79
C ILE A 9 7.18 -3.81 3.64
N ASP A 10 7.12 -5.09 3.97
CA ASP A 10 6.88 -6.16 3.00
C ASP A 10 5.48 -6.06 2.37
N ALA A 11 4.45 -5.83 3.21
CA ALA A 11 3.09 -5.67 2.74
C ALA A 11 2.96 -4.48 1.79
N LEU A 12 3.54 -3.30 2.06
CA LEU A 12 3.43 -2.16 1.16
C LEU A 12 4.09 -2.39 -0.21
N LEU A 13 5.18 -3.17 -0.25
CA LEU A 13 5.85 -3.52 -1.50
C LEU A 13 4.97 -4.32 -2.48
N ASN A 14 3.89 -4.98 -1.99
CA ASN A 14 2.97 -5.74 -2.84
C ASN A 14 2.46 -4.92 -4.04
N TYR A 15 2.21 -3.62 -3.84
CA TYR A 15 1.66 -2.76 -4.89
C TYR A 15 2.62 -2.56 -6.06
N ALA A 16 3.93 -2.59 -5.80
CA ALA A 16 4.96 -2.48 -6.83
C ALA A 16 5.28 -3.86 -7.42
N THR A 17 5.44 -4.89 -6.58
CA THR A 17 5.85 -6.23 -7.04
C THR A 17 4.74 -6.92 -7.84
N ALA A 18 3.47 -6.75 -7.48
CA ALA A 18 2.34 -7.31 -8.23
C ALA A 18 2.28 -6.81 -9.69
N VAL A 19 2.74 -5.58 -9.94
CA VAL A 19 2.79 -4.98 -11.27
C VAL A 19 4.15 -5.12 -11.95
N GLY A 20 5.09 -5.87 -11.37
CA GLY A 20 6.32 -6.29 -12.05
C GLY A 20 7.63 -5.69 -11.52
N TYR A 21 7.60 -4.95 -10.42
CA TYR A 21 8.83 -4.41 -9.82
C TYR A 21 9.84 -5.52 -9.52
N GLY A 22 11.05 -5.42 -10.10
CA GLY A 22 12.13 -6.40 -9.95
C GLY A 22 11.94 -7.72 -10.71
N ALA A 23 10.87 -7.89 -11.50
CA ALA A 23 10.58 -9.14 -12.21
C ALA A 23 10.16 -8.95 -13.68
N ASN A 24 9.40 -7.89 -14.01
CA ASN A 24 8.96 -7.57 -15.37
C ASN A 24 8.85 -6.03 -15.51
N GLN A 25 9.86 -5.43 -16.13
CA GLN A 25 9.96 -3.97 -16.25
C GLN A 25 8.88 -3.38 -17.17
N GLU A 26 8.54 -4.04 -18.28
CA GLU A 26 7.51 -3.57 -19.22
C GLU A 26 6.14 -3.46 -18.54
N LYS A 27 5.78 -4.47 -17.74
CA LYS A 27 4.54 -4.45 -16.95
C LYS A 27 4.57 -3.34 -15.89
N PHE A 28 5.72 -3.15 -15.24
CA PHE A 28 5.89 -2.16 -14.19
C PHE A 28 5.72 -0.75 -14.76
N ASP A 29 6.42 -0.45 -15.86
CA ASP A 29 6.36 0.86 -16.53
C ASP A 29 4.96 1.15 -17.10
N GLY A 30 4.22 0.12 -17.52
CA GLY A 30 2.86 0.27 -18.04
C GLY A 30 1.76 0.44 -16.98
N THR A 31 2.04 0.17 -15.70
CA THR A 31 1.01 0.12 -14.65
C THR A 31 1.33 0.96 -13.42
N PHE A 32 2.61 1.20 -13.13
CA PHE A 32 3.05 1.98 -11.97
C PHE A 32 3.25 3.46 -12.35
N PRO A 33 2.83 4.43 -11.51
CA PRO A 33 2.23 4.30 -10.19
C PRO A 33 0.71 4.07 -10.23
N ALA A 34 0.15 3.61 -9.10
CA ALA A 34 -1.31 3.48 -8.97
C ALA A 34 -2.01 4.86 -8.96
N ASP A 35 -3.10 4.99 -9.70
CA ASP A 35 -3.97 6.18 -9.66
C ASP A 35 -4.64 6.34 -8.30
N VAL A 36 -5.10 5.23 -7.70
CA VAL A 36 -5.85 5.22 -6.43
C VAL A 36 -5.44 4.03 -5.56
N HIS A 37 -5.08 4.31 -4.31
CA HIS A 37 -5.12 3.30 -3.23
C HIS A 37 -6.43 3.43 -2.46
N LEU A 38 -7.29 2.41 -2.55
CA LEU A 38 -8.49 2.30 -1.74
C LEU A 38 -8.17 1.44 -0.50
N ILE A 39 -8.33 2.02 0.69
CA ILE A 39 -7.93 1.39 1.96
C ILE A 39 -8.94 1.65 3.07
N GLY A 40 -8.91 0.85 4.13
CA GLY A 40 -9.61 1.19 5.37
C GLY A 40 -8.92 2.32 6.14
N LYS A 41 -9.68 3.15 6.86
CA LYS A 41 -9.13 4.28 7.64
C LYS A 41 -8.02 3.91 8.64
N ASP A 42 -8.03 2.69 9.17
CA ASP A 42 -7.09 2.24 10.21
C ASP A 42 -5.65 2.07 9.69
N ILE A 43 -5.45 1.99 8.36
CA ILE A 43 -4.13 1.80 7.74
C ILE A 43 -3.65 3.03 6.96
N LEU A 44 -4.32 4.17 7.16
CA LEU A 44 -4.04 5.43 6.45
C LEU A 44 -2.59 5.87 6.58
N ARG A 45 -2.03 5.86 7.79
CA ARG A 45 -0.64 6.28 8.05
C ARG A 45 0.38 5.47 7.24
N PHE A 46 0.15 4.18 7.05
CA PHE A 46 1.05 3.33 6.25
C PHE A 46 1.06 3.77 4.78
N HIS A 47 -0.09 4.19 4.24
CA HIS A 47 -0.26 4.53 2.83
C HIS A 47 -0.01 6.00 2.50
N THR A 48 -0.10 6.91 3.48
CA THR A 48 0.10 8.36 3.26
C THR A 48 1.40 8.91 3.82
N VAL A 49 2.13 8.12 4.64
CA VAL A 49 3.42 8.55 5.23
C VAL A 49 4.51 7.55 4.90
N ILE A 50 4.37 6.30 5.34
CA ILE A 50 5.44 5.30 5.24
C ILE A 50 5.68 4.90 3.77
N TRP A 51 4.63 4.56 3.04
CA TRP A 51 4.75 4.16 1.64
C TRP A 51 5.30 5.26 0.73
N PRO A 52 4.79 6.51 0.77
CA PRO A 52 5.39 7.60 0.02
C PRO A 52 6.85 7.84 0.38
N ALA A 53 7.24 7.77 1.65
CA ALA A 53 8.63 7.93 2.06
C ALA A 53 9.53 6.82 1.48
N MET A 54 9.06 5.57 1.45
CA MET A 54 9.78 4.46 0.82
C MET A 54 9.96 4.67 -0.69
N LEU A 55 8.91 5.13 -1.38
CA LEU A 55 8.97 5.43 -2.81
C LEU A 55 9.93 6.58 -3.11
N MET A 56 9.84 7.68 -2.35
CA MET A 56 10.76 8.81 -2.46
C MET A 56 12.21 8.39 -2.24
N ALA A 57 12.48 7.52 -1.27
CA ALA A 57 13.83 7.01 -0.99
C ALA A 57 14.41 6.16 -2.15
N GLN A 58 13.56 5.59 -3.00
CA GLN A 58 13.96 4.86 -4.21
C GLN A 58 13.83 5.71 -5.50
N GLY A 59 13.41 6.98 -5.39
CA GLY A 59 13.17 7.83 -6.56
C GLY A 59 11.99 7.39 -7.42
N LEU A 60 11.06 6.61 -6.86
CA LEU A 60 9.87 6.13 -7.56
C LEU A 60 8.72 7.15 -7.46
N PRO A 61 7.82 7.19 -8.48
CA PRO A 61 6.68 8.09 -8.45
C PRO A 61 5.68 7.70 -7.36
N LEU A 62 5.00 8.70 -6.81
CA LEU A 62 3.99 8.53 -5.78
C LEU A 62 2.64 8.11 -6.39
N PRO A 63 1.78 7.42 -5.63
CA PRO A 63 0.41 7.19 -6.07
C PRO A 63 -0.37 8.49 -6.22
N GLY A 64 -1.34 8.49 -7.15
CA GLY A 64 -2.15 9.68 -7.45
C GLY A 64 -3.00 10.12 -6.26
N LYS A 65 -3.80 9.21 -5.69
CA LYS A 65 -4.70 9.47 -4.55
C LYS A 65 -4.75 8.30 -3.58
N VAL A 66 -4.97 8.62 -2.30
CA VAL A 66 -5.33 7.64 -1.26
C VAL A 66 -6.75 7.94 -0.80
N VAL A 67 -7.65 6.97 -0.96
CA VAL A 67 -9.04 7.07 -0.51
C VAL A 67 -9.22 6.10 0.65
N ALA A 68 -9.55 6.64 1.82
CA ALA A 68 -9.78 5.85 3.02
C ALA A 68 -11.27 5.77 3.35
N ASN A 69 -11.84 4.56 3.27
CA ASN A 69 -13.22 4.34 3.67
C ASN A 69 -13.35 4.09 5.18
N GLY A 70 -14.51 4.46 5.72
CA GLY A 70 -14.90 4.15 7.09
C GLY A 70 -15.17 2.67 7.29
N TRP A 71 -15.56 2.32 8.51
CA TRP A 71 -15.92 0.94 8.84
C TRP A 71 -17.27 0.57 8.26
N LEU A 72 -17.42 -0.70 7.88
CA LEU A 72 -18.72 -1.29 7.69
C LEU A 72 -19.33 -1.56 9.07
N MET A 73 -20.50 -0.96 9.31
CA MET A 73 -21.21 -1.07 10.58
C MET A 73 -22.38 -2.05 10.43
N VAL A 74 -22.56 -2.96 11.39
CA VAL A 74 -23.75 -3.83 11.49
C VAL A 74 -24.27 -3.77 12.92
N GLY A 75 -25.55 -3.47 13.09
CA GLY A 75 -26.16 -3.33 14.42
C GLY A 75 -25.58 -2.20 15.29
N GLY A 76 -24.86 -1.23 14.68
CA GLY A 76 -24.19 -0.15 15.41
C GLY A 76 -22.74 -0.45 15.81
N GLU A 77 -22.25 -1.67 15.55
CA GLU A 77 -20.86 -2.05 15.83
C GLU A 77 -20.03 -2.23 14.55
N LYS A 78 -18.72 -2.02 14.68
CA LYS A 78 -17.76 -2.31 13.61
C LYS A 78 -17.80 -3.80 13.32
N MET A 79 -18.06 -4.18 12.08
CA MET A 79 -17.95 -5.58 11.69
C MET A 79 -16.49 -6.04 11.87
N SER A 80 -16.30 -6.99 12.77
CA SER A 80 -15.02 -7.62 13.10
C SER A 80 -15.26 -9.12 13.22
N LYS A 81 -14.30 -9.93 12.79
CA LYS A 81 -14.34 -11.38 12.99
C LYS A 81 -14.01 -11.77 14.44
N SER A 82 -13.30 -10.88 15.14
CA SER A 82 -12.96 -10.93 16.56
C SER A 82 -14.01 -10.25 17.42
#